data_AF-A0A7S2CSF9-F1
#
_entry.id   AF-A0A7S2CSF9-F1
#
_cell.length_a   1.000
_cell.length_b   1.000
_cell.length_c   1.000
_cell.angle_alpha   90.00
_cell.angle_beta   90.00
_cell.angle_gamma   90.00
#
_symmetry.space_group_name_H-M   'P 1'
#
loop_
_entity.id
_entity.type
_entity.pdbx_description
1 polymer ?
#
loop_
_entity_poly.entity_id
_entity_poly.type
_entity_poly.pdbx_seq_one_letter_code
_entity_poly.pdbx_strand_id
1 'polypeptide(L)'
;EPAELQVTVGQLPNAVTCIYPERGGTIICWEADARKLNGSDKMVVSPEFPVLLPGLTGMQPFRMLIYASTAGNDRGSLSFRTTGGKGRVELKCGAQLPSGLLDASVSIGVGTGERAQPMRGPVVHNFLHQSCCGLQRGEEEWDFRSSVNTALKRLTIRAELTHVGGGP
;
A
#
# COMPACT_ATOMS: atom_id res chain seq x y z
N GLU A 1 14.41 21.31 12.24
CA GLU A 1 13.74 20.51 11.21
C GLU A 1 12.24 20.72 11.34
N PRO A 2 11.50 20.85 10.22
CA PRO A 2 10.05 20.83 10.30
C PRO A 2 9.58 19.47 10.84
N ALA A 3 8.60 19.48 11.73
CA ALA A 3 8.14 18.29 12.43
C ALA A 3 7.06 17.58 11.59
N GLU A 4 7.39 16.44 11.00
CA GLU A 4 6.39 15.57 10.39
C GLU A 4 5.54 14.92 11.49
N LEU A 5 4.21 14.90 11.32
CA LEU A 5 3.35 14.13 12.21
C LEU A 5 3.50 12.65 11.84
N GLN A 6 3.70 11.79 12.85
CA GLN A 6 3.78 10.34 12.65
C GLN A 6 2.73 9.64 13.51
N VAL A 7 1.99 8.71 12.90
CA VAL A 7 1.01 7.86 13.57
C VAL A 7 1.36 6.40 13.30
N THR A 8 1.52 5.60 14.35
CA THR A 8 1.74 4.15 14.22
C THR A 8 0.55 3.39 14.78
N VAL A 9 0.05 2.42 14.01
CA VAL A 9 -1.09 1.56 14.38
C VAL A 9 -0.68 0.10 14.31
N GLY A 10 -1.14 -0.69 15.29
CA GLY A 10 -0.81 -2.10 15.41
C GLY A 10 0.50 -2.36 16.17
N GLN A 11 0.96 -3.61 16.13
CA GLN A 11 2.21 -4.07 16.74
C GLN A 11 2.98 -4.90 15.71
N LEU A 12 4.28 -5.06 15.92
CA LEU A 12 5.11 -5.86 15.03
C LEU A 12 5.01 -7.36 15.36
N PRO A 13 4.94 -8.25 14.34
CA PRO A 13 4.78 -7.93 12.92
C PRO A 13 3.33 -7.49 12.61
N ASN A 14 3.13 -6.76 11.51
CA ASN A 14 1.89 -6.16 11.01
C ASN A 14 1.59 -4.72 11.46
N ALA A 15 2.59 -3.94 11.88
CA ALA A 15 2.41 -2.53 12.22
C ALA A 15 2.36 -1.64 10.96
N VAL A 16 1.59 -0.56 11.00
CA VAL A 16 1.54 0.47 9.96
C VAL A 16 1.96 1.80 10.56
N THR A 17 2.82 2.52 9.86
CA THR A 17 3.24 3.88 10.19
C THR A 17 2.81 4.82 9.08
N CYS A 18 2.01 5.83 9.41
CA CYS A 18 1.69 6.95 8.54
C CYS A 18 2.53 8.16 8.93
N ILE A 19 3.14 8.81 7.94
CA ILE A 19 3.87 10.06 8.07
C ILE A 19 3.13 11.11 7.24
N TYR A 20 2.91 12.29 7.83
CA TYR A 20 2.23 13.42 7.19
C TYR A 20 3.23 14.56 7.00
N PRO A 21 3.84 14.67 5.81
CA PRO A 21 4.75 15.76 5.51
C PRO A 21 4.03 17.11 5.49
N GLU A 22 4.71 18.19 5.88
CA GLU A 22 4.14 19.55 5.83
C GLU A 22 3.70 19.97 4.42
N ARG A 23 4.41 19.48 3.39
CA ARG A 23 4.11 19.76 1.97
C ARG A 23 2.84 19.05 1.46
N GLY A 24 2.18 18.29 2.32
CA GLY A 24 0.96 17.56 2.00
C GLY A 24 1.23 16.13 1.51
N GLY A 25 0.14 15.37 1.42
CA GLY A 25 0.17 13.94 1.14
C GLY A 25 0.32 13.09 2.39
N THR A 26 0.52 11.79 2.18
CA THR A 26 0.71 10.81 3.24
C THR A 26 1.68 9.74 2.76
N ILE A 27 2.70 9.45 3.56
CA ILE A 27 3.60 8.31 3.34
C ILE A 27 3.16 7.21 4.30
N ILE A 28 2.85 6.03 3.78
CA ILE A 28 2.43 4.88 4.57
C ILE A 28 3.47 3.78 4.44
N CYS A 29 3.98 3.30 5.57
CA CYS A 29 4.87 2.16 5.65
C CYS A 29 4.18 1.04 6.43
N TRP A 30 4.02 -0.12 5.81
CA TRP A 30 3.43 -1.30 6.43
C TRP A 30 4.41 -2.45 6.51
N GLU A 31 4.48 -3.05 7.68
CA GLU A 31 5.44 -4.07 8.05
C GLU A 31 4.76 -5.43 8.15
N ALA A 32 4.49 -6.02 6.99
CA ALA A 32 3.76 -7.27 6.86
C ALA A 32 4.58 -8.46 7.38
N ASP A 33 3.88 -9.43 7.97
CA ASP A 33 4.47 -10.71 8.40
C ASP A 33 4.83 -11.57 7.19
N ALA A 34 6.13 -11.74 6.92
CA ALA A 34 6.61 -12.47 5.75
C ALA A 34 6.22 -13.96 5.77
N ARG A 35 5.86 -14.53 6.94
CA ARG A 35 5.43 -15.92 7.04
C ARG A 35 4.16 -16.18 6.23
N LYS A 36 3.24 -15.20 6.19
CA LYS A 36 1.99 -15.27 5.42
C LYS A 36 2.26 -15.30 3.91
N LEU A 37 3.33 -14.63 3.47
CA LEU A 37 3.75 -14.56 2.06
C LEU A 37 4.50 -15.81 1.58
N ASN A 38 4.75 -16.76 2.47
CA ASN A 38 5.26 -18.10 2.15
C ASN A 38 4.22 -19.20 2.41
N GLY A 39 3.04 -18.82 2.89
CA GLY A 39 1.96 -19.72 3.30
C GLY A 39 0.94 -20.00 2.21
N SER A 40 -0.14 -20.66 2.62
CA SER A 40 -1.34 -20.90 1.79
C SER A 40 -2.28 -19.70 1.76
N ASP A 41 -1.94 -18.59 2.43
CA ASP A 41 -2.70 -17.36 2.39
C ASP A 41 -2.83 -16.86 0.95
N LYS A 42 -4.04 -16.38 0.61
CA LYS A 42 -4.34 -15.74 -0.68
C LYS A 42 -4.23 -14.22 -0.60
N MET A 43 -4.31 -13.69 0.60
CA MET A 43 -4.32 -12.25 0.87
C MET A 43 -3.82 -11.97 2.28
N VAL A 44 -3.12 -10.85 2.44
CA VAL A 44 -2.76 -10.28 3.74
C VAL A 44 -3.30 -8.86 3.80
N VAL A 45 -3.86 -8.48 4.95
CA VAL A 45 -4.47 -7.16 5.15
C VAL A 45 -3.80 -6.49 6.34
N SER A 46 -3.46 -5.21 6.19
CA SER A 46 -2.93 -4.39 7.28
C SER A 46 -4.00 -4.12 8.35
N PRO A 47 -3.61 -3.66 9.56
CA PRO A 47 -4.51 -2.88 10.40
C PRO A 47 -5.09 -1.69 9.62
N GLU A 48 -6.20 -1.18 10.11
CA GLU A 48 -6.75 0.07 9.59
C GLU A 48 -5.88 1.24 10.04
N PHE A 49 -5.68 2.21 9.15
CA PHE A 49 -4.88 3.39 9.43
C PHE A 49 -5.52 4.64 8.83
N PRO A 50 -5.31 5.81 9.47
CA PRO A 50 -5.83 7.07 8.96
C PRO A 50 -5.01 7.57 7.76
N VAL A 51 -5.69 8.14 6.77
CA VAL A 51 -5.09 8.84 5.62
C VAL A 51 -5.78 10.17 5.40
N LEU A 52 -5.00 11.21 5.11
CA LEU A 52 -5.53 12.50 4.70
C LEU A 52 -5.78 12.49 3.19
N LEU A 53 -7.04 12.57 2.77
CA LEU A 53 -7.38 12.67 1.36
C LEU A 53 -7.47 14.16 0.92
N PRO A 54 -6.95 14.51 -0.27
CA PRO A 54 -7.08 15.86 -0.80
C PRO A 54 -8.55 16.29 -0.91
N GLY A 55 -8.84 17.53 -0.49
CA GLY A 55 -10.19 18.11 -0.60
C GLY A 55 -11.17 17.70 0.50
N LEU A 56 -10.77 16.87 1.47
CA LEU A 56 -11.62 16.50 2.61
C LEU A 56 -11.12 17.08 3.94
N THR A 57 -12.07 17.49 4.78
CA THR A 57 -11.80 17.79 6.20
C THR A 57 -11.84 16.50 7.00
N GLY A 58 -10.67 16.00 7.41
CA GLY A 58 -10.54 14.85 8.31
C GLY A 58 -9.89 13.62 7.68
N MET A 59 -9.43 12.73 8.55
CA MET A 59 -8.74 11.50 8.17
C MET A 59 -9.74 10.40 7.82
N GLN A 60 -9.47 9.68 6.74
CA GLN A 60 -10.29 8.57 6.27
C GLN A 60 -9.63 7.23 6.64
N PRO A 61 -10.43 6.19 6.97
CA PRO A 61 -9.92 4.86 7.28
C PRO A 61 -9.45 4.16 6.01
N PHE A 62 -8.24 3.63 6.04
CA PHE A 62 -7.64 2.90 4.93
C PHE A 62 -7.02 1.58 5.38
N ARG A 63 -6.86 0.66 4.43
CA ARG A 63 -6.11 -0.59 4.58
C ARG A 63 -5.25 -0.83 3.36
N MET A 64 -4.08 -1.44 3.57
CA MET A 64 -3.29 -2.04 2.50
C MET A 64 -3.58 -3.53 2.43
N LEU A 65 -3.63 -4.04 1.21
CA LEU A 65 -3.93 -5.43 0.89
C LEU A 65 -2.83 -5.95 -0.03
N ILE A 66 -2.26 -7.10 0.33
CA ILE A 66 -1.39 -7.87 -0.55
C ILE A 66 -2.21 -9.05 -1.04
N TYR A 67 -2.31 -9.22 -2.36
CA TYR A 67 -2.98 -10.37 -2.98
C TYR A 67 -1.96 -11.28 -3.64
N ALA A 68 -2.03 -12.58 -3.39
CA ALA A 68 -1.32 -13.56 -4.19
C ALA A 68 -1.90 -13.55 -5.62
N SER A 69 -1.07 -13.26 -6.61
CA SER A 69 -1.46 -13.27 -8.03
C SER A 69 -0.24 -13.44 -8.94
N THR A 70 -0.50 -13.78 -10.20
CA THR A 70 0.51 -13.80 -11.28
C THR A 70 -0.01 -12.95 -12.43
N ALA A 71 0.88 -12.33 -13.19
CA ALA A 71 0.56 -11.47 -14.31
C ALA A 71 -0.41 -12.17 -15.27
N GLY A 72 -1.55 -11.53 -15.54
CA GLY A 72 -2.54 -12.00 -16.51
C GLY A 72 -3.58 -13.00 -15.98
N ASN A 73 -3.57 -13.33 -14.67
CA ASN A 73 -4.63 -14.17 -14.09
C ASN A 73 -5.65 -13.33 -13.32
N ASP A 74 -6.92 -13.44 -13.69
CA ASP A 74 -7.99 -12.72 -13.01
C ASP A 74 -8.24 -13.30 -11.61
N ARG A 75 -8.44 -12.37 -10.67
CA ARG A 75 -8.72 -12.49 -9.24
C ARG A 75 -9.26 -13.87 -8.79
N GLY A 76 -8.51 -14.57 -7.93
CA GLY A 76 -9.14 -15.16 -6.73
C GLY A 76 -8.78 -16.56 -6.24
N SER A 77 -7.95 -17.37 -6.92
CA SER A 77 -7.72 -18.74 -6.44
C SER A 77 -6.32 -19.03 -5.92
N LEU A 78 -5.32 -18.23 -6.27
CA LEU A 78 -3.93 -18.55 -5.96
C LEU A 78 -3.53 -18.13 -4.54
N SER A 79 -2.65 -18.93 -3.95
CA SER A 79 -1.96 -18.65 -2.69
C SER A 79 -0.54 -18.15 -2.95
N PHE A 80 0.08 -17.47 -1.97
CA PHE A 80 1.47 -17.06 -2.11
C PHE A 80 2.43 -18.24 -2.28
N ARG A 81 2.08 -19.41 -1.72
CA ARG A 81 2.80 -20.66 -2.01
C ARG A 81 2.79 -20.99 -3.50
N THR A 82 1.61 -20.95 -4.13
CA THR A 82 1.43 -21.34 -5.54
C THR A 82 1.92 -20.30 -6.53
N THR A 83 1.92 -19.01 -6.18
CA THR A 83 2.45 -17.94 -7.05
C THR A 83 3.96 -17.76 -6.90
N GLY A 84 4.63 -18.57 -6.09
CA GLY A 84 6.05 -18.39 -5.81
C GLY A 84 6.35 -17.11 -5.02
N GLY A 85 5.39 -16.60 -4.24
CA GLY A 85 5.54 -15.34 -3.50
C GLY A 85 5.25 -14.10 -4.33
N LYS A 86 4.74 -14.25 -5.56
CA LYS A 86 4.33 -13.14 -6.41
C LYS A 86 2.91 -12.66 -6.12
N GLY A 87 2.67 -11.39 -6.38
CA GLY A 87 1.33 -10.84 -6.30
C GLY A 87 1.28 -9.33 -6.43
N ARG A 88 0.18 -8.72 -5.97
CA ARG A 88 -0.05 -7.28 -6.12
C ARG A 88 -0.43 -6.62 -4.81
N VAL A 89 -0.26 -5.31 -4.76
CA VAL A 89 -0.62 -4.46 -3.62
C VAL A 89 -1.78 -3.55 -4.02
N GLU A 90 -2.76 -3.43 -3.14
CA GLU A 90 -3.87 -2.49 -3.27
C GLU A 90 -4.03 -1.65 -1.98
N LEU A 91 -4.38 -0.39 -2.15
CA LEU A 91 -4.79 0.53 -1.09
C LEU A 91 -6.31 0.67 -1.15
N LYS A 92 -7.00 0.43 -0.04
CA LYS A 92 -8.47 0.46 0.03
C LYS A 92 -8.97 1.47 1.03
N CYS A 93 -9.85 2.36 0.58
CA CYS A 93 -10.63 3.25 1.44
C CYS A 93 -11.80 2.49 2.08
N GLY A 94 -11.96 2.66 3.40
CA GLY A 94 -13.05 2.07 4.19
C GLY A 94 -14.25 2.99 4.41
N ALA A 95 -14.20 4.23 3.91
CA ALA A 95 -15.26 5.22 4.10
C ALA A 95 -16.08 5.45 2.82
N GLN A 96 -17.30 5.94 3.01
CA GLN A 96 -18.07 6.58 1.95
C GLN A 96 -17.63 8.03 1.87
N LEU A 97 -17.14 8.44 0.71
CA LEU A 97 -16.59 9.78 0.51
C LEU A 97 -17.65 10.71 -0.07
N PRO A 98 -17.61 12.01 0.24
CA PRO A 98 -18.56 12.97 -0.32
C PRO A 98 -18.26 13.25 -1.80
N SER A 99 -19.26 13.79 -2.51
CA SER A 99 -19.10 14.28 -3.87
C SER A 99 -18.07 15.41 -3.94
N GLY A 100 -17.31 15.48 -5.05
CA GLY A 100 -16.31 16.53 -5.26
C GLY A 100 -14.91 16.19 -4.73
N LEU A 101 -14.67 14.93 -4.33
CA LEU A 101 -13.34 14.45 -3.98
C LEU A 101 -12.38 14.58 -5.16
N LEU A 102 -11.19 15.15 -4.89
CA LEU A 102 -10.12 15.30 -5.86
C LEU A 102 -9.39 13.97 -6.09
N ASP A 103 -8.80 13.84 -7.27
CA ASP A 103 -7.99 12.67 -7.60
C ASP A 103 -6.71 12.65 -6.76
N ALA A 104 -6.35 11.45 -6.31
CA ALA A 104 -5.11 11.18 -5.60
C ALA A 104 -4.10 10.51 -6.54
N SER A 105 -2.83 10.82 -6.36
CA SER A 105 -1.70 10.16 -7.01
C SER A 105 -1.13 9.15 -6.04
N VAL A 106 -1.10 7.87 -6.45
CA VAL A 106 -0.63 6.76 -5.61
C VAL A 106 0.60 6.10 -6.21
N SER A 107 1.68 6.04 -5.45
CA SER A 107 2.88 5.29 -5.79
C SER A 107 3.14 4.20 -4.76
N ILE A 108 3.66 3.05 -5.18
CA ILE A 108 3.85 1.87 -4.32
C ILE A 108 5.28 1.35 -4.48
N GLY A 109 5.94 1.06 -3.36
CA GLY A 109 7.23 0.40 -3.27
C GLY A 109 7.17 -0.84 -2.36
N VAL A 110 8.06 -1.80 -2.64
CA VAL A 110 8.12 -3.09 -1.93
C VAL A 110 9.56 -3.40 -1.53
N GLY A 111 9.77 -3.74 -0.27
CA GLY A 111 11.09 -4.01 0.31
C GLY A 111 11.83 -2.75 0.77
N THR A 112 13.03 -2.95 1.30
CA THR A 112 13.93 -1.89 1.79
C THR A 112 15.39 -2.23 1.47
N GLY A 113 16.25 -1.21 1.39
CA GLY A 113 17.68 -1.37 1.12
C GLY A 113 17.95 -2.09 -0.19
N GLU A 114 18.93 -3.00 -0.18
CA GLU A 114 19.32 -3.79 -1.37
C GLU A 114 18.24 -4.76 -1.87
N ARG A 115 17.21 -5.01 -1.05
CA ARG A 115 16.06 -5.87 -1.39
C ARG A 115 14.84 -5.07 -1.85
N ALA A 116 14.95 -3.75 -1.94
CA ALA A 116 13.90 -2.90 -2.45
C ALA A 116 13.73 -3.12 -3.95
N GLN A 117 12.50 -3.39 -4.38
CA GLN A 117 12.12 -3.28 -5.77
C GLN A 117 11.87 -1.80 -6.12
N PRO A 118 12.06 -1.39 -7.38
CA PRO A 118 11.79 -0.02 -7.80
C PRO A 118 10.37 0.40 -7.46
N MET A 119 10.21 1.63 -6.95
CA MET A 119 8.91 2.23 -6.72
C MET A 119 8.17 2.40 -8.06
N ARG A 120 6.86 2.14 -8.06
CA ARG A 120 6.00 2.17 -9.26
C ARG A 120 4.82 3.10 -9.05
N GLY A 121 4.26 3.61 -10.15
CA GLY A 121 3.30 4.71 -10.17
C GLY A 121 3.94 6.01 -10.71
N PRO A 122 3.25 7.16 -10.58
CA PRO A 122 1.98 7.34 -9.89
C PRO A 122 0.78 6.81 -10.69
N VAL A 123 -0.21 6.26 -9.97
CA VAL A 123 -1.55 5.98 -10.50
C VAL A 123 -2.49 7.06 -10.00
N VAL A 124 -3.15 7.75 -10.94
CA VAL A 124 -4.22 8.70 -10.65
C VAL A 124 -5.49 7.93 -10.32
N HIS A 125 -6.05 8.18 -9.14
CA HIS A 125 -7.18 7.41 -8.63
C HIS A 125 -8.17 8.26 -7.84
N ASN A 126 -9.46 8.04 -8.07
CA ASN A 126 -10.53 8.67 -7.31
C ASN A 126 -11.23 7.64 -6.39
N PHE A 127 -11.01 7.76 -5.09
CA PHE A 127 -11.56 6.83 -4.09
C PHE A 127 -13.08 6.93 -3.91
N LEU A 128 -13.72 8.00 -4.42
CA LEU A 128 -15.18 8.11 -4.47
C LEU A 128 -15.78 7.12 -5.46
N HIS A 129 -15.17 6.99 -6.65
CA HIS A 129 -15.67 6.12 -7.72
C HIS A 129 -15.30 4.66 -7.49
N GLN A 130 -14.10 4.40 -6.96
CA GLN A 130 -13.63 3.05 -6.67
C GLN A 130 -12.84 3.03 -5.37
N SER A 131 -13.29 2.24 -4.39
CA SER A 131 -12.66 2.21 -3.07
C SER A 131 -11.27 1.59 -3.03
N CYS A 132 -10.90 0.76 -4.01
CA CYS A 132 -9.57 0.14 -4.12
C CYS A 132 -8.72 0.80 -5.22
N CYS A 133 -7.48 1.12 -4.91
CA CYS A 133 -6.46 1.59 -5.84
C CYS A 133 -5.30 0.58 -5.88
N GLY A 134 -4.84 0.20 -7.06
CA GLY A 134 -3.66 -0.62 -7.26
C GLY A 134 -2.89 -0.13 -8.48
N LEU A 135 -1.75 -0.74 -8.77
CA LEU A 135 -1.00 -0.43 -9.99
C LEU A 135 -1.74 -0.96 -11.23
N GLN A 136 -1.43 -0.34 -12.37
CA GLN A 136 -1.95 -0.75 -13.68
C GLN A 136 -1.42 -2.12 -14.10
N ARG A 137 -2.15 -2.76 -15.03
CA ARG A 137 -1.78 -4.06 -15.58
C ARG A 137 -0.40 -4.02 -16.24
N GLY A 138 0.44 -5.01 -15.93
CA GLY A 138 1.85 -5.07 -16.32
C GLY A 138 2.81 -4.52 -15.26
N GLU A 139 2.34 -3.67 -14.33
CA GLU A 139 3.16 -3.07 -13.28
C GLU A 139 2.74 -3.51 -11.86
N GLU A 140 1.65 -4.27 -11.73
CA GLU A 140 1.06 -4.67 -10.46
C GLU A 140 1.75 -5.88 -9.81
N GLU A 141 2.50 -6.68 -10.58
CA GLU A 141 3.17 -7.87 -10.04
C GLU A 141 4.49 -7.52 -9.34
N TRP A 142 4.57 -7.84 -8.06
CA TRP A 142 5.77 -7.77 -7.24
C TRP A 142 6.25 -9.18 -6.89
N ASP A 143 7.57 -9.36 -6.78
CA ASP A 143 8.16 -10.55 -6.17
C ASP A 143 8.36 -10.28 -4.67
N PHE A 144 7.39 -10.64 -3.84
CA PHE A 144 7.47 -10.34 -2.41
C PHE A 144 8.59 -11.11 -1.72
N ARG A 145 8.92 -12.32 -2.17
CA ARG A 145 9.95 -13.17 -1.55
C ARG A 145 11.34 -12.57 -1.68
N SER A 146 11.66 -12.02 -2.85
CA SER A 146 12.95 -11.36 -3.06
C SER A 146 13.15 -10.15 -2.14
N SER A 147 12.05 -9.48 -1.78
CA SER A 147 12.02 -8.28 -0.93
C SER A 147 11.88 -8.52 0.57
N VAL A 148 11.70 -9.78 1.02
CA VAL A 148 11.61 -10.09 2.46
C VAL A 148 12.95 -9.81 3.15
N ASN A 149 12.90 -9.06 4.25
CA ASN A 149 13.97 -9.05 5.23
C ASN A 149 13.91 -10.37 6.01
N THR A 150 14.81 -11.29 5.71
CA THR A 150 14.82 -12.64 6.28
C THR A 150 15.20 -12.66 7.76
N ALA A 151 16.05 -11.73 8.21
CA ALA A 151 16.45 -11.61 9.61
C ALA A 151 15.26 -11.20 10.49
N LEU A 152 14.48 -10.22 10.03
CA LEU A 152 13.31 -9.70 10.75
C LEU A 152 12.01 -10.44 10.43
N LYS A 153 12.03 -11.34 9.43
CA LYS A 153 10.85 -12.04 8.89
C LYS A 153 9.73 -11.07 8.51
N ARG A 154 10.10 -9.96 7.89
CA ARG A 154 9.19 -8.85 7.54
C ARG A 154 9.31 -8.46 6.08
N LEU A 155 8.19 -7.99 5.54
CA LEU A 155 8.15 -7.29 4.27
C LEU A 155 7.62 -5.88 4.51
N THR A 156 8.39 -4.89 4.12
CA THR A 156 7.95 -3.50 4.10
C THR A 156 7.21 -3.22 2.79
N ILE A 157 6.00 -2.71 2.90
CA ILE A 157 5.25 -2.10 1.79
C ILE A 157 5.22 -0.59 2.05
N ARG A 158 5.60 0.19 1.06
CA ARG A 158 5.54 1.65 1.11
C ARG A 158 4.52 2.15 0.12
N ALA A 159 3.60 3.01 0.54
CA ALA A 159 2.70 3.73 -0.33
C ALA A 159 2.89 5.24 -0.12
N GLU A 160 2.92 6.00 -1.20
CA GLU A 160 2.84 7.45 -1.18
C GLU A 160 1.52 7.87 -1.79
N LEU A 161 0.78 8.71 -1.07
CA LEU A 161 -0.46 9.31 -1.53
C LEU A 161 -0.32 10.82 -1.57
N THR A 162 -0.40 11.42 -2.76
CA THR A 162 -0.26 12.86 -2.98
C THR A 162 -1.45 13.41 -3.77
N HIS A 163 -1.60 14.73 -3.81
CA HIS A 163 -2.64 15.39 -4.61
C HIS A 163 -2.21 15.53 -6.08
N VAL A 164 -3.13 15.24 -7.02
CA VAL A 164 -2.91 15.48 -8.45
C VAL A 164 -3.14 16.96 -8.73
N GLY A 165 -2.07 17.76 -8.70
CA GLY A 165 -2.15 19.20 -9.02
C GLY A 165 -1.24 20.12 -8.21
N GLY A 166 -0.41 19.58 -7.30
CA GLY A 166 0.70 20.33 -6.73
C GLY A 166 1.97 20.09 -7.54
N GLY A 167 2.26 20.95 -8.53
CA GLY A 167 3.64 21.16 -8.95
C GLY A 167 4.48 21.70 -7.79
N PRO A 168 5.82 21.61 -7.86
CA PRO A 168 6.71 22.16 -6.83
C PRO A 168 6.46 23.65 -6.56
#